data_AF-A0A7R7EJK6-F1
#
_entry.id   AF-A0A7R7EJK6-F1
#
_cell.length_a   1.000
_cell.length_b   1.000
_cell.length_c   1.000
_cell.angle_alpha   90.00
_cell.angle_beta   90.00
_cell.angle_gamma   90.00
#
_symmetry.space_group_name_H-M   'P 1'
#
loop_
_entity.id
_entity.type
_entity.pdbx_description
1 polymer ?
#
loop_
_entity_poly.entity_id
_entity_poly.type
_entity_poly.pdbx_seq_one_letter_code
_entity_poly.pdbx_strand_id
1 'polypeptide(L)'
;MYVVNLDQLVDAYQALKEQKNILKSKIEELSRTATTLRTLSGMEEILLQIHQIITDLEKEYNGMQQMMQVLDKASISYLNCERRIVDEYEEATLHFKKTQVGYTNLDELNGMLSTLKFK
;
A
#
# COMPACT_ATOMS: atom_id res chain seq x y z
N MET A 1 9.77 -14.18 -5.64
CA MET A 1 9.72 -12.70 -5.64
C MET A 1 8.25 -12.33 -5.78
N TYR A 2 7.61 -11.84 -4.72
CA TYR A 2 6.20 -11.44 -4.79
C TYR A 2 6.13 -10.10 -5.51
N VAL A 3 5.73 -10.12 -6.78
CA VAL A 3 5.35 -8.91 -7.50
C VAL A 3 4.00 -8.51 -6.94
N VAL A 4 3.98 -7.53 -6.04
CA VAL A 4 2.71 -6.87 -5.72
C VAL A 4 2.31 -6.11 -6.96
N ASN A 5 1.22 -6.55 -7.56
CA ASN A 5 0.66 -5.91 -8.72
C ASN A 5 0.00 -4.61 -8.25
N LEU A 6 0.79 -3.51 -8.24
CA LEU A 6 0.35 -2.18 -7.82
C LEU A 6 -0.93 -1.75 -8.57
N ASP A 7 -1.11 -2.19 -9.81
CA ASP A 7 -2.32 -1.93 -10.59
C ASP A 7 -3.57 -2.55 -9.93
N GLN A 8 -3.48 -3.79 -9.43
CA GLN A 8 -4.59 -4.44 -8.71
C GLN A 8 -4.91 -3.73 -7.39
N LEU A 9 -3.90 -3.16 -6.72
CA LEU A 9 -4.08 -2.39 -5.50
C LEU A 9 -4.81 -1.07 -5.79
N VAL A 10 -4.44 -0.40 -6.88
CA VAL A 10 -5.09 0.82 -7.35
C VAL A 10 -6.54 0.53 -7.75
N ASP A 11 -6.79 -0.54 -8.50
CA ASP A 11 -8.13 -0.96 -8.90
C ASP A 11 -9.01 -1.26 -7.68
N ALA A 12 -8.50 -2.01 -6.71
CA ALA A 12 -9.20 -2.30 -5.47
C ALA A 12 -9.52 -1.04 -4.66
N TYR A 13 -8.59 -0.08 -4.62
CA TYR A 13 -8.80 1.21 -3.95
C TYR A 13 -9.89 2.03 -4.65
N GLN A 14 -9.91 2.09 -5.99
CA GLN A 14 -10.95 2.81 -6.73
C GLN A 14 -12.31 2.15 -6.57
N ALA A 15 -12.38 0.82 -6.62
CA ALA A 15 -13.62 0.08 -6.40
C ALA A 15 -14.19 0.34 -5.00
N LEU A 16 -13.34 0.29 -3.96
CA LEU A 16 -13.75 0.64 -2.59
C LEU A 16 -14.23 2.08 -2.47
N LYS A 17 -13.55 3.02 -3.13
CA LYS A 17 -13.93 4.44 -3.14
C LYS A 17 -15.31 4.63 -3.77
N GLU A 18 -15.58 3.97 -4.89
CA GLU A 18 -16.87 4.03 -5.57
C GLU A 18 -17.99 3.41 -4.72
N GLN A 19 -17.76 2.21 -4.18
CA GLN A 19 -18.71 1.56 -3.25
C GLN A 19 -18.99 2.42 -2.02
N LYS A 20 -17.96 3.07 -1.45
CA LYS A 20 -18.12 3.97 -0.32
C LYS A 20 -19.00 5.18 -0.65
N ASN A 21 -18.86 5.74 -1.85
CA ASN A 21 -19.69 6.87 -2.30
C ASN A 21 -21.15 6.45 -2.50
N ILE A 22 -21.38 5.27 -3.07
CA ILE A 22 -22.73 4.70 -3.21
C ILE A 22 -23.36 4.49 -1.83
N LEU A 23 -22.61 3.90 -0.90
CA LEU A 23 -23.09 3.63 0.46
C LEU A 23 -23.45 4.93 1.20
N LYS A 24 -22.62 5.97 1.08
CA LYS A 24 -22.91 7.29 1.62
C LYS A 24 -24.20 7.87 1.06
N SER A 25 -24.39 7.79 -0.27
CA SER A 25 -25.63 8.24 -0.91
C SER A 25 -26.86 7.49 -0.37
N LYS A 26 -26.74 6.19 -0.10
CA LYS A 26 -27.83 5.37 0.44
C LYS A 26 -28.17 5.73 1.88
N ILE A 27 -27.16 6.01 2.72
CA ILE A 27 -27.36 6.50 4.09
C ILE A 27 -28.10 7.84 4.07
N GLU A 28 -27.70 8.76 3.20
CA GLU A 28 -28.36 10.07 3.06
C GLU A 28 -29.81 9.92 2.59
N GLU A 29 -30.08 9.04 1.64
CA GLU A 29 -31.43 8.75 1.13
C GLU A 29 -32.34 8.15 2.22
N LEU A 30 -31.84 7.18 2.99
CA LEU A 30 -32.56 6.60 4.12
C LEU A 30 -32.82 7.62 5.23
N SER A 31 -31.85 8.50 5.50
CA SER A 31 -32.00 9.56 6.50
C SER A 31 -33.10 10.57 6.12
N ARG A 32 -33.18 10.92 4.82
CA ARG A 32 -34.27 11.76 4.30
C ARG A 32 -35.62 11.05 4.43
N THR A 33 -35.67 9.77 4.05
CA THR A 33 -36.88 8.94 4.16
C THR A 33 -37.35 8.86 5.61
N ALA A 34 -36.46 8.61 6.57
CA ALA A 34 -36.78 8.59 8.00
C ALA A 34 -37.34 9.95 8.47
N THR A 35 -36.78 11.06 7.98
CA THR A 35 -37.26 12.40 8.31
C THR A 35 -38.68 12.64 7.81
N THR A 36 -38.99 12.21 6.57
CA THR A 36 -40.35 12.27 6.02
C THR A 36 -41.31 11.38 6.79
N LEU A 37 -40.94 10.12 7.07
CA LEU A 37 -41.80 9.18 7.79
C LEU A 37 -42.11 9.61 9.22
N ARG A 38 -41.20 10.36 9.88
CA ARG A 38 -41.42 10.91 11.22
C ARG A 38 -42.60 11.89 11.30
N THR A 39 -43.02 12.46 10.16
CA THR A 39 -44.20 13.33 10.09
C THR A 39 -45.53 12.58 10.03
N LEU A 40 -45.48 11.25 9.85
CA LEU A 40 -46.65 10.39 9.75
C LEU A 40 -46.87 9.64 11.06
N SER A 41 -48.14 9.49 11.45
CA SER A 41 -48.52 8.70 12.63
C SER A 41 -48.42 7.19 12.35
N GLY A 42 -47.97 6.40 13.32
CA GLY A 42 -47.92 4.94 13.24
C GLY A 42 -46.69 4.37 12.51
N MET A 43 -45.64 5.17 12.32
CA MET A 43 -44.41 4.77 11.62
C MET A 43 -43.26 4.38 12.57
N GLU A 44 -43.52 4.24 13.87
CA GLU A 44 -42.48 4.08 14.89
C GLU A 44 -41.61 2.83 14.65
N GLU A 45 -42.24 1.70 14.30
CA GLU A 45 -41.53 0.45 14.01
C GLU A 45 -40.65 0.57 12.76
N ILE A 46 -41.17 1.19 11.70
CA ILE A 46 -40.45 1.41 10.45
C ILE A 46 -39.27 2.36 10.67
N LEU A 47 -39.46 3.43 11.45
CA LEU A 47 -38.39 4.36 11.81
C LEU A 47 -37.27 3.67 12.60
N LEU A 48 -37.62 2.76 13.51
CA LEU A 48 -36.66 1.98 14.27
C LEU A 48 -35.86 1.05 13.36
N GLN A 49 -36.51 0.36 12.41
CA GLN A 49 -35.84 -0.47 11.42
C GLN A 49 -34.91 0.34 10.50
N ILE A 50 -35.36 1.51 10.01
CA ILE A 50 -34.53 2.39 9.18
C ILE A 50 -33.31 2.87 9.97
N HIS A 51 -33.47 3.24 11.23
CA HIS A 51 -32.35 3.68 12.07
C HIS A 51 -31.33 2.55 12.29
N GLN A 52 -31.80 1.32 12.49
CA GLN A 52 -30.93 0.15 12.59
C GLN A 52 -30.15 -0.07 11.28
N ILE A 53 -30.82 -0.01 10.13
CA ILE A 53 -30.18 -0.14 8.81
C ILE A 53 -29.14 0.96 8.61
N ILE A 54 -29.47 2.22 8.91
CA ILE A 54 -28.51 3.35 8.81
C ILE A 54 -27.28 3.06 9.67
N THR A 55 -27.47 2.63 10.92
CA THR A 55 -26.37 2.31 11.84
C THR A 55 -25.46 1.20 11.28
N ASP A 56 -26.04 0.16 10.69
CA ASP A 56 -25.27 -0.93 10.12
C ASP A 56 -24.54 -0.52 8.83
N LEU A 57 -25.15 0.33 7.99
CA LEU A 57 -24.48 0.92 6.82
C LEU A 57 -23.35 1.87 7.22
N GLU A 58 -23.50 2.63 8.32
CA GLU A 58 -22.43 3.49 8.85
C GLU A 58 -21.24 2.68 9.35
N LYS A 59 -21.48 1.51 9.98
CA LYS A 59 -20.39 0.59 10.34
C LYS A 59 -19.65 0.09 9.11
N GLU A 60 -20.38 -0.31 8.08
CA GLU A 60 -19.78 -0.78 6.82
C GLU A 60 -18.98 0.33 6.13
N TYR A 61 -19.51 1.56 6.10
CA TYR A 61 -18.83 2.74 5.58
C TYR A 61 -17.49 2.99 6.30
N ASN A 62 -17.49 2.88 7.63
CA ASN A 62 -16.29 3.04 8.43
C ASN A 62 -15.30 1.89 8.20
N GLY A 63 -15.78 0.66 8.04
CA GLY A 63 -14.96 -0.50 7.66
C GLY A 63 -14.26 -0.30 6.32
N MET A 64 -15.00 0.13 5.29
CA MET A 64 -14.42 0.47 3.98
C MET A 64 -13.36 1.57 4.09
N GLN A 65 -13.62 2.61 4.89
CA GLN A 65 -12.64 3.68 5.11
C GLN A 65 -11.35 3.16 5.77
N GLN A 66 -11.44 2.24 6.73
CA GLN A 66 -10.27 1.60 7.33
C GLN A 66 -9.51 0.74 6.33
N MET A 67 -10.20 -0.04 5.50
CA MET A 67 -9.57 -0.84 4.44
C MET A 67 -8.80 0.05 3.46
N MET A 68 -9.39 1.17 3.02
CA MET A 68 -8.73 2.13 2.15
C MET A 68 -7.45 2.71 2.78
N GLN A 69 -7.47 3.01 4.09
CA GLN A 69 -6.27 3.48 4.81
C GLN A 69 -5.17 2.41 4.89
N VAL A 70 -5.55 1.15 5.04
CA VAL A 70 -4.59 0.03 5.03
C VAL A 70 -3.95 -0.12 3.65
N LEU A 71 -4.74 -0.04 2.58
CA LEU A 71 -4.24 -0.11 1.21
C LEU A 71 -3.27 1.05 0.91
N ASP A 72 -3.60 2.27 1.36
CA ASP A 72 -2.74 3.45 1.18
C ASP A 72 -1.40 3.30 1.92
N LYS A 73 -1.44 2.83 3.18
CA LYS A 73 -0.21 2.52 3.95
C LYS A 73 0.62 1.42 3.30
N ALA A 74 -0.04 0.37 2.78
CA ALA A 74 0.65 -0.72 2.09
C ALA A 74 1.34 -0.19 0.82
N SER A 75 0.66 0.62 0.02
CA SER A 75 1.21 1.25 -1.19
C SER A 75 2.47 2.07 -0.89
N ILE A 76 2.40 2.94 0.13
CA ILE A 76 3.55 3.74 0.57
C ILE A 76 4.70 2.85 1.04
N SER A 77 4.41 1.80 1.80
CA SER A 77 5.43 0.86 2.27
C SER A 77 6.12 0.15 1.11
N TYR A 78 5.37 -0.28 0.09
CA TYR A 78 5.93 -0.89 -1.11
C TYR A 78 6.84 0.06 -1.87
N LEU A 79 6.40 1.30 -2.12
CA LEU A 79 7.21 2.32 -2.80
C LEU A 79 8.51 2.62 -2.04
N ASN A 80 8.46 2.67 -0.72
CA ASN A 80 9.65 2.89 0.10
C ASN A 80 10.61 1.70 0.05
N CYS A 81 10.10 0.46 0.06
CA CYS A 81 10.91 -0.73 -0.10
C CYS A 81 11.56 -0.79 -1.49
N GLU A 82 10.82 -0.46 -2.57
CA GLU A 82 11.39 -0.41 -3.91
C GLU A 82 12.50 0.64 -4.03
N ARG A 83 12.32 1.84 -3.49
CA ARG A 83 13.38 2.87 -3.46
C ARG A 83 14.62 2.37 -2.74
N ARG A 84 14.47 1.79 -1.55
CA ARG A 84 15.60 1.23 -0.79
C ARG A 84 16.35 0.15 -1.57
N ILE A 85 15.63 -0.72 -2.27
CA ILE A 85 16.24 -1.74 -3.12
C ILE A 85 17.05 -1.08 -4.23
N VAL A 86 16.48 -0.09 -4.93
CA VAL A 86 17.19 0.65 -5.99
C VAL A 86 18.44 1.32 -5.44
N ASP A 87 18.34 2.02 -4.30
CA ASP A 87 19.48 2.70 -3.66
C ASP A 87 20.59 1.70 -3.29
N GLU A 88 20.23 0.55 -2.68
CA GLU A 88 21.18 -0.51 -2.33
C GLU A 88 21.85 -1.13 -3.57
N TYR A 89 21.12 -1.31 -4.68
CA TYR A 89 21.68 -1.80 -5.94
C TYR A 89 22.60 -0.77 -6.60
N GLU A 90 22.27 0.52 -6.56
CA GLU A 90 23.12 1.60 -7.08
C GLU A 90 24.42 1.71 -6.29
N GLU A 91 24.36 1.67 -4.96
CA GLU A 91 25.53 1.66 -4.09
C GLU A 91 26.41 0.43 -4.31
N ALA A 92 25.82 -0.76 -4.43
CA ALA A 92 26.55 -2.00 -4.70
C ALA A 92 27.25 -1.97 -6.07
N THR A 93 26.58 -1.42 -7.09
CA THR A 93 27.15 -1.27 -8.44
C THR A 93 28.31 -0.28 -8.44
N LEU A 94 28.19 0.84 -7.73
CA LEU A 94 29.25 1.82 -7.55
C LEU A 94 30.47 1.24 -6.80
N HIS A 95 30.23 0.45 -5.74
CA HIS A 95 31.29 -0.23 -5.01
C HIS A 95 32.00 -1.28 -5.86
N PHE A 96 31.27 -2.11 -6.61
CA PHE A 96 31.87 -3.10 -7.50
C PHE A 96 32.73 -2.46 -8.60
N LYS A 97 32.25 -1.37 -9.21
CA LYS A 97 33.01 -0.59 -10.18
C LYS A 97 34.28 0.02 -9.57
N LYS A 98 34.21 0.54 -8.33
CA LYS A 98 35.38 1.09 -7.62
C LYS A 98 36.42 0.00 -7.28
N THR A 99 35.98 -1.19 -6.89
CA THR A 99 36.86 -2.33 -6.61
C THR A 99 37.52 -2.88 -7.89
N GLN A 100 36.82 -2.89 -9.03
CA GLN A 100 37.42 -3.25 -10.33
C GLN A 100 38.43 -2.22 -10.86
N VAL A 101 38.43 -0.98 -10.37
CA VAL A 101 39.43 0.05 -10.73
C VAL A 101 40.69 -0.05 -9.85
N GLY A 102 40.74 -0.99 -8.91
CA GLY A 102 41.97 -1.41 -8.25
C GLY A 102 42.78 -2.34 -9.15
N TYR A 103 43.57 -1.77 -10.06
CA TYR A 103 44.71 -2.49 -10.65
C TYR A 103 45.61 -2.95 -9.51
N THR A 104 45.53 -4.23 -9.16
CA THR A 104 46.63 -4.87 -8.44
C THR A 104 47.68 -5.11 -9.50
N ASN A 105 48.76 -4.33 -9.49
CA ASN A 105 49.90 -4.55 -10.36
C ASN A 105 50.47 -5.94 -10.03
N LEU A 106 50.11 -6.95 -10.81
CA LEU A 106 50.64 -8.31 -10.70
C LEU A 106 52.14 -8.37 -11.06
N ASP A 107 52.70 -7.29 -11.58
CA ASP A 107 54.13 -7.14 -11.85
C ASP A 107 54.99 -7.16 -10.57
N GLU A 108 54.45 -6.73 -9.42
CA GLU A 108 55.17 -6.81 -8.12
C GLU A 108 55.17 -8.22 -7.52
N LEU A 109 54.19 -9.06 -7.88
CA LEU A 109 54.11 -10.45 -7.42
C LEU A 109 55.21 -11.34 -8.04
N ASN A 110 55.66 -10.99 -9.24
CA ASN A 110 56.76 -11.69 -9.92
C ASN A 110 58.12 -11.42 -9.23
N GLY A 111 58.29 -10.25 -8.61
CA GLY A 111 59.46 -9.93 -7.79
C GLY A 111 59.52 -10.72 -6.48
N MET A 112 58.39 -10.94 -5.82
CA MET A 112 58.31 -11.72 -4.57
C MET A 112 58.47 -13.24 -4.79
N LEU A 113 58.01 -13.77 -5.93
CA LEU A 113 58.25 -15.19 -6.28
C LEU A 113 59.72 -15.47 -6.65
N SER A 114 60.43 -14.48 -7.20
CA SER A 114 61.84 -14.63 -7.57
C SER A 114 62.82 -14.67 -6.38
N THR A 115 62.40 -14.18 -5.22
CA THR A 115 63.18 -14.19 -3.96
C THR A 115 62.97 -15.47 -3.15
N LEU A 116 61.91 -16.23 -3.42
CA LEU A 116 61.70 -17.59 -2.90
C LEU A 116 62.39 -18.64 -3.78
N LYS A 117 63.70 -18.45 -4.06
CA LYS A 117 64.52 -19.57 -4.55
C LYS A 117 64.80 -20.48 -3.36
N PHE A 118 64.10 -21.61 -3.30
CA PHE A 118 64.52 -22.76 -2.54
C PHE A 118 65.89 -23.22 -3.05
N LYS A 119 66.94 -22.96 -2.28
CA LYS A 119 68.22 -23.64 -2.36
C LYS A 119 68.82 -23.78 -0.97
#